data_AF-A0A349JHN8-F1
#
_entry.id   AF-A0A349JHN8-F1
#
_cell.length_a   1.000
_cell.length_b   1.000
_cell.length_c   1.000
_cell.angle_alpha   90.00
_cell.angle_beta   90.00
_cell.angle_gamma   90.00
#
_symmetry.space_group_name_H-M   'P 1'
#
loop_
_entity.id
_entity.type
_entity.pdbx_description
1 polymer ?
#
loop_
_entity_poly.entity_id
_entity_poly.type
_entity_poly.pdbx_seq_one_letter_code
_entity_poly.pdbx_strand_id
1 'polypeptide(L)'
;MGLKRREFLQQAGWVLAALGISEAGWERLGDRYQNALAQPTARKLALLVGVDRYPDSPLHGCVTDVELQRELLIYRFGFQPSDILTLTDAQATRENIETAFVTHLTQQAKPGDAVVFHFSGCGSRVSLGDSPEVMHNSLVPADDVLLSKADRTVNDILESTLLHLLRSLATESAIAILDTSYIYPGSDKKGNFRIRTRPRPFIGQSSLAELAFREQIQSRINNHPGGAIVLAAAAPDQVAAEQAWSGFTAGLFTYALTQTLWWATPASSWQVILSRAAGAVEQKMGLAQQPEMHSDLKVSNDDLPVSFAGSLWNSPA
;
A
#
# COMPACT_ATOMS: atom_id res chain seq x y z
N MET A 1 15.45 -11.60 23.19
CA MET A 1 16.71 -11.75 22.43
C MET A 1 16.40 -11.31 21.00
N GLY A 2 16.80 -10.09 20.62
CA GLY A 2 16.41 -9.52 19.32
C GLY A 2 17.30 -10.04 18.19
N LEU A 3 16.70 -10.39 17.05
CA LEU A 3 17.40 -10.74 15.82
C LEU A 3 18.30 -9.59 15.36
N LYS A 4 19.52 -9.90 14.91
CA LYS A 4 20.41 -8.88 14.33
C LYS A 4 19.89 -8.48 12.95
N ARG A 5 20.07 -7.21 12.54
CA ARG A 5 19.63 -6.68 11.21
C ARG A 5 20.00 -7.60 10.04
N ARG A 6 21.20 -8.18 10.05
CA ARG A 6 21.68 -9.10 9.01
C ARG A 6 20.91 -10.43 8.99
N GLU A 7 20.59 -10.99 10.15
CA GLU A 7 19.84 -12.24 10.27
C GLU A 7 18.38 -12.04 9.83
N PHE A 8 17.80 -10.88 10.15
CA PHE A 8 16.47 -10.51 9.68
C PHE A 8 16.42 -10.32 8.16
N LEU A 9 17.35 -9.55 7.58
CA LEU A 9 17.39 -9.34 6.12
C LEU A 9 17.57 -10.66 5.36
N GLN A 10 18.35 -11.60 5.92
CA GLN A 10 18.44 -12.95 5.38
C GLN A 10 17.09 -13.67 5.47
N GLN A 11 16.42 -13.67 6.63
CA GLN A 11 15.10 -14.30 6.79
C GLN A 11 14.03 -13.69 5.87
N ALA A 12 14.00 -12.37 5.73
CA ALA A 12 13.13 -11.68 4.77
C ALA A 12 13.46 -12.08 3.33
N GLY A 13 14.76 -12.15 2.98
CA GLY A 13 15.22 -12.65 1.69
C GLY A 13 14.72 -14.07 1.37
N TRP A 14 14.69 -14.98 2.35
CA TRP A 14 14.11 -16.32 2.17
C TRP A 14 12.60 -16.29 1.92
N VAL A 15 11.86 -15.46 2.64
CA VAL A 15 10.41 -15.27 2.43
C VAL A 15 10.14 -14.75 1.03
N LEU A 16 10.92 -13.77 0.58
CA LEU A 16 10.76 -13.14 -0.73
C LEU A 16 11.19 -14.06 -1.89
N ALA A 17 12.26 -14.84 -1.70
CA ALA A 17 12.65 -15.88 -2.65
C ALA A 17 11.56 -16.95 -2.79
N ALA A 18 10.88 -17.31 -1.70
CA ALA A 18 9.72 -18.21 -1.75
C ALA A 18 8.51 -17.60 -2.48
N LEU A 19 8.43 -16.27 -2.54
CA LEU A 19 7.45 -15.51 -3.32
C LEU A 19 7.94 -15.22 -4.76
N GLY A 20 9.09 -15.74 -5.19
CA GLY A 20 9.63 -15.55 -6.54
C GLY A 20 10.30 -14.19 -6.78
N ILE A 21 10.52 -13.40 -5.74
CA ILE A 21 11.20 -12.10 -5.82
C ILE A 21 12.70 -12.31 -5.62
N SER A 22 13.51 -11.93 -6.60
CA SER A 22 14.97 -12.03 -6.50
C SER A 22 15.56 -10.97 -5.57
N GLU A 23 16.64 -11.30 -4.86
CA GLU A 23 17.32 -10.41 -3.91
C GLU A 23 17.75 -9.06 -4.56
N ALA A 24 18.28 -9.10 -5.79
CA ALA A 24 18.66 -7.90 -6.53
C ALA A 24 17.46 -7.08 -7.05
N GLY A 25 16.34 -7.74 -7.37
CA GLY A 25 15.09 -7.05 -7.70
C GLY A 25 14.53 -6.34 -6.47
N TRP A 26 14.62 -7.00 -5.32
CA TRP A 26 14.17 -6.49 -4.04
C TRP A 26 14.94 -5.27 -3.55
N GLU A 27 16.28 -5.30 -3.61
CA GLU A 27 17.12 -4.14 -3.26
C GLU A 27 16.77 -2.92 -4.11
N ARG A 28 16.64 -3.10 -5.43
CA ARG A 28 16.26 -2.01 -6.34
C ARG A 28 14.85 -1.47 -6.07
N LEU A 29 13.90 -2.33 -5.69
CA LEU A 29 12.55 -1.91 -5.32
C LEU A 29 12.57 -1.13 -4.00
N GLY A 30 13.33 -1.60 -3.01
CA GLY A 30 13.55 -0.91 -1.74
C GLY A 30 14.20 0.46 -1.94
N ASP A 31 15.25 0.55 -2.76
CA ASP A 31 15.94 1.80 -3.07
C ASP A 31 15.02 2.80 -3.76
N ARG A 32 14.21 2.35 -4.73
CA ARG A 32 13.24 3.22 -5.40
C ARG A 32 12.13 3.67 -4.45
N TYR A 33 11.63 2.78 -3.61
CA TYR A 33 10.62 3.09 -2.60
C TYR A 33 11.16 4.13 -1.61
N GLN A 34 12.37 3.92 -1.11
CA GLN A 34 13.05 4.87 -0.23
C GLN A 34 13.29 6.19 -0.94
N ASN A 35 13.86 6.20 -2.15
CA ASN A 35 14.17 7.43 -2.87
C ASN A 35 12.91 8.27 -3.19
N ALA A 36 11.79 7.62 -3.56
CA ALA A 36 10.54 8.31 -3.81
C ALA A 36 9.94 8.93 -2.52
N LEU A 37 10.11 8.28 -1.37
CA LEU A 37 9.54 8.75 -0.10
C LEU A 37 10.51 9.56 0.77
N ALA A 38 11.81 9.56 0.48
CA ALA A 38 12.86 10.23 1.25
C ALA A 38 13.17 11.66 0.78
N GLN A 39 12.55 12.14 -0.30
CA GLN A 39 12.70 13.52 -0.75
C GLN A 39 12.18 14.49 0.33
N PRO A 40 13.03 15.40 0.87
CA PRO A 40 12.71 16.16 2.07
C PRO A 40 11.58 17.18 1.90
N THR A 41 11.38 17.77 0.72
CA THR A 41 10.55 18.98 0.55
C THR A 41 9.14 18.76 -0.02
N ALA A 42 8.72 17.50 -0.14
CA ALA A 42 7.49 17.10 -0.84
C ALA A 42 6.37 16.73 0.14
N ARG A 43 5.15 17.26 -0.03
CA ARG A 43 3.99 16.78 0.74
C ARG A 43 3.76 15.30 0.40
N LYS A 44 3.31 14.51 1.38
CA LYS A 44 3.19 13.05 1.24
C LYS A 44 1.76 12.62 1.48
N LEU A 45 1.09 12.13 0.44
CA LEU A 45 -0.31 11.69 0.47
C LEU A 45 -0.39 10.18 0.38
N ALA A 46 -1.29 9.56 1.16
CA ALA A 46 -1.55 8.14 1.04
C ALA A 46 -3.04 7.79 1.04
N LEU A 47 -3.40 6.78 0.26
CA LEU A 47 -4.67 6.08 0.30
C LEU A 47 -4.41 4.60 0.58
N LEU A 48 -4.89 4.09 1.71
CA LEU A 48 -4.71 2.71 2.15
C LEU A 48 -6.07 2.01 2.16
N VAL A 49 -6.18 0.88 1.45
CA VAL A 49 -7.43 0.14 1.27
C VAL A 49 -7.22 -1.29 1.73
N GLY A 50 -8.01 -1.73 2.70
CA GLY A 50 -7.93 -3.08 3.29
C GLY A 50 -9.30 -3.74 3.35
N VAL A 51 -9.47 -4.90 2.73
CA VAL A 51 -10.77 -5.59 2.68
C VAL A 51 -10.62 -7.01 3.18
N ASP A 52 -11.19 -7.30 4.36
CA ASP A 52 -11.24 -8.65 4.93
C ASP A 52 -12.63 -9.28 4.74
N ARG A 53 -13.69 -8.49 4.80
CA ARG A 53 -15.07 -8.96 4.77
C ARG A 53 -15.59 -9.26 3.37
N TYR A 54 -15.21 -10.41 2.83
CA TYR A 54 -15.81 -10.96 1.62
C TYR A 54 -16.91 -11.99 1.95
N PRO A 55 -18.02 -12.04 1.18
CA PRO A 55 -19.14 -12.95 1.46
C PRO A 55 -18.77 -14.44 1.46
N ASP A 56 -17.93 -14.87 0.50
CA ASP A 56 -17.62 -16.30 0.28
C ASP A 56 -16.27 -16.73 0.88
N SER A 57 -15.32 -15.80 0.96
CA SER A 57 -13.93 -16.09 1.31
C SER A 57 -13.33 -14.94 2.11
N PRO A 58 -13.73 -14.81 3.38
CA PRO A 58 -13.22 -13.73 4.23
C PRO A 58 -11.70 -13.87 4.38
N LEU A 59 -10.99 -12.74 4.35
CA LEU A 59 -9.59 -12.65 4.73
C LEU A 59 -9.50 -12.17 6.20
N HIS A 60 -8.30 -12.14 6.77
CA HIS A 60 -8.10 -11.64 8.14
C HIS A 60 -6.85 -10.80 8.32
N GLY A 61 -6.07 -10.61 7.25
CA GLY A 61 -4.81 -9.88 7.28
C GLY A 61 -4.86 -8.51 6.62
N CYS A 62 -5.91 -8.18 5.88
CA CYS A 62 -5.92 -6.98 5.05
C CYS A 62 -6.07 -5.71 5.88
N VAL A 63 -6.87 -5.73 6.95
CA VAL A 63 -6.92 -4.61 7.90
C VAL A 63 -5.58 -4.47 8.65
N THR A 64 -4.96 -5.58 9.07
CA THR A 64 -3.63 -5.54 9.69
C THR A 64 -2.57 -4.93 8.76
N ASP A 65 -2.62 -5.28 7.47
CA ASP A 65 -1.69 -4.78 6.46
C ASP A 65 -1.77 -3.26 6.28
N VAL A 66 -2.97 -2.69 6.24
CA VAL A 66 -3.12 -1.23 6.12
C VAL A 66 -2.61 -0.52 7.36
N GLU A 67 -2.76 -1.10 8.56
CA GLU A 67 -2.19 -0.50 9.77
C GLU A 67 -0.67 -0.60 9.84
N LEU A 68 -0.09 -1.75 9.48
CA LEU A 68 1.37 -1.88 9.37
C LEU A 68 1.95 -0.86 8.38
N GLN A 69 1.26 -0.65 7.26
CA GLN A 69 1.66 0.33 6.25
C GLN A 69 1.50 1.76 6.77
N ARG A 70 0.38 2.09 7.44
CA ARG A 70 0.13 3.41 8.04
C ARG A 70 1.22 3.78 9.03
N GLU A 71 1.53 2.89 9.96
CA GLU A 71 2.57 3.07 10.97
C GLU A 71 3.95 3.27 10.31
N LEU A 72 4.29 2.46 9.32
CA LEU A 72 5.53 2.62 8.56
C LEU A 72 5.62 4.02 7.91
N LEU A 73 4.56 4.45 7.23
CA LEU A 73 4.54 5.75 6.55
C LEU A 73 4.73 6.92 7.53
N ILE A 74 4.08 6.87 8.69
CA ILE A 74 4.19 7.92 9.72
C ILE A 74 5.58 7.89 10.37
N TYR A 75 5.99 6.76 10.95
CA TYR A 75 7.15 6.68 11.84
C TYR A 75 8.48 6.43 11.12
N ARG A 76 8.44 6.12 9.82
CA ARG A 76 9.64 5.87 9.00
C ARG A 76 9.82 6.87 7.88
N PHE A 77 8.72 7.31 7.28
CA PHE A 77 8.74 8.16 6.09
C PHE A 77 8.16 9.56 6.34
N GLY A 78 7.71 9.87 7.56
CA GLY A 78 7.31 11.23 7.95
C GLY A 78 6.01 11.70 7.29
N PHE A 79 5.11 10.78 6.94
CA PHE A 79 3.77 11.17 6.50
C PHE A 79 3.01 11.79 7.67
N GLN A 80 2.26 12.86 7.40
CA GLN A 80 1.33 13.40 8.37
C GLN A 80 0.12 12.46 8.51
N PRO A 81 -0.33 12.13 9.74
CA PRO A 81 -1.49 11.25 9.92
C PRO A 81 -2.76 11.73 9.21
N SER A 82 -2.92 13.04 9.02
CA SER A 82 -4.02 13.69 8.30
C SER A 82 -3.94 13.56 6.78
N ASP A 83 -2.75 13.27 6.24
CA ASP A 83 -2.53 13.07 4.80
C ASP A 83 -2.66 11.59 4.38
N ILE A 84 -2.96 10.71 5.34
CA ILE A 84 -3.21 9.27 5.11
C ILE A 84 -4.70 8.99 5.28
N LEU A 85 -5.38 8.72 4.18
CA LEU A 85 -6.77 8.25 4.16
C LEU A 85 -6.80 6.72 4.14
N THR A 86 -7.54 6.11 5.07
CA THR A 86 -7.69 4.66 5.16
C THR A 86 -9.16 4.28 4.92
N LEU A 87 -9.42 3.31 4.04
CA LEU A 87 -10.72 2.69 3.82
C LEU A 87 -10.64 1.20 4.17
N THR A 88 -11.44 0.75 5.14
CA THR A 88 -11.47 -0.67 5.53
C THR A 88 -12.86 -1.27 5.43
N ASP A 89 -12.93 -2.55 5.03
CA ASP A 89 -14.15 -3.34 4.96
C ASP A 89 -15.32 -2.55 4.36
N ALA A 90 -16.43 -2.35 5.09
CA ALA A 90 -17.64 -1.68 4.61
C ALA A 90 -17.42 -0.27 4.06
N GLN A 91 -16.29 0.39 4.38
CA GLN A 91 -15.92 1.68 3.80
C GLN A 91 -15.25 1.55 2.43
N ALA A 92 -14.58 0.43 2.14
CA ALA A 92 -13.83 0.17 0.93
C ALA A 92 -14.73 -0.32 -0.22
N THR A 93 -15.85 0.37 -0.44
CA THR A 93 -16.70 0.15 -1.63
C THR A 93 -16.03 0.70 -2.89
N ARG A 94 -16.43 0.23 -4.07
CA ARG A 94 -15.90 0.75 -5.34
C ARG A 94 -15.99 2.28 -5.42
N GLU A 95 -17.17 2.82 -5.15
CA GLU A 95 -17.45 4.26 -5.20
C GLU A 95 -16.56 5.05 -4.23
N ASN A 96 -16.38 4.54 -3.00
CA ASN A 96 -15.53 5.21 -2.00
C ASN A 96 -14.06 5.16 -2.39
N ILE A 97 -13.56 4.04 -2.92
CA ILE A 97 -12.17 3.93 -3.38
C ILE A 97 -11.91 4.91 -4.53
N GLU A 98 -12.80 4.97 -5.53
CA GLU A 98 -12.67 5.89 -6.66
C GLU A 98 -12.74 7.35 -6.22
N THR A 99 -13.72 7.68 -5.37
CA THR A 99 -13.91 9.02 -4.82
C THR A 99 -12.69 9.44 -4.00
N ALA A 100 -12.20 8.57 -3.12
CA ALA A 100 -11.00 8.82 -2.33
C ALA A 100 -9.77 9.01 -3.22
N PHE A 101 -9.58 8.19 -4.25
CA PHE A 101 -8.46 8.35 -5.17
C PHE A 101 -8.50 9.73 -5.84
N VAL A 102 -9.65 10.12 -6.39
CA VAL A 102 -9.79 11.39 -7.11
C VAL A 102 -9.66 12.60 -6.16
N THR A 103 -10.37 12.59 -5.04
CA THR A 103 -10.45 13.75 -4.14
C THR A 103 -9.24 13.87 -3.21
N HIS A 104 -8.69 12.76 -2.75
CA HIS A 104 -7.55 12.75 -1.83
C HIS A 104 -6.21 12.78 -2.55
N LEU A 105 -6.06 12.00 -3.63
CA LEU A 105 -4.78 11.91 -4.35
C LEU A 105 -4.75 12.85 -5.55
N THR A 106 -5.63 12.67 -6.53
CA THR A 106 -5.54 13.40 -7.81
C THR A 106 -5.71 14.91 -7.66
N GLN A 107 -6.67 15.37 -6.85
CA GLN A 107 -6.95 16.80 -6.71
C GLN A 107 -5.95 17.54 -5.79
N GLN A 108 -5.30 16.83 -4.87
CA GLN A 108 -4.41 17.45 -3.88
C GLN A 108 -2.93 17.34 -4.21
N ALA A 109 -2.52 16.27 -4.91
CA ALA A 109 -1.12 16.06 -5.27
C ALA A 109 -0.62 17.14 -6.25
N LYS A 110 0.57 17.64 -5.99
CA LYS A 110 1.28 18.62 -6.83
C LYS A 110 2.59 18.03 -7.36
N PRO A 111 3.20 18.65 -8.39
CA PRO A 111 4.54 18.29 -8.81
C PRO A 111 5.52 18.30 -7.64
N GLY A 112 6.26 17.21 -7.47
CA GLY A 112 7.21 17.01 -6.37
C GLY A 112 6.63 16.18 -5.21
N ASP A 113 5.31 16.16 -4.99
CA ASP A 113 4.69 15.41 -3.89
C ASP A 113 4.89 13.90 -4.00
N ALA A 114 4.98 13.18 -2.88
CA ALA A 114 5.01 11.72 -2.87
C ALA A 114 3.61 11.15 -2.65
N VAL A 115 3.21 10.16 -3.45
CA VAL A 115 1.90 9.52 -3.34
C VAL A 115 2.05 8.02 -3.12
N VAL A 116 1.35 7.48 -2.12
CA VAL A 116 1.25 6.03 -1.88
C VAL A 116 -0.19 5.57 -2.01
N PHE A 117 -0.43 4.60 -2.89
CA PHE A 117 -1.65 3.82 -2.92
C PHE A 117 -1.33 2.41 -2.43
N HIS A 118 -2.11 1.87 -1.50
CA HIS A 118 -1.98 0.49 -1.05
C HIS A 118 -3.33 -0.19 -1.08
N PHE A 119 -3.41 -1.34 -1.74
CA PHE A 119 -4.57 -2.21 -1.71
C PHE A 119 -4.15 -3.59 -1.16
N SER A 120 -4.82 -4.03 -0.10
CA SER A 120 -4.73 -5.38 0.44
C SER A 120 -6.12 -6.00 0.46
N GLY A 121 -6.29 -7.13 -0.23
CA GLY A 121 -7.60 -7.76 -0.42
C GLY A 121 -7.58 -8.87 -1.46
N CYS A 122 -8.76 -9.32 -1.87
CA CYS A 122 -8.91 -10.27 -2.96
C CYS A 122 -8.73 -9.61 -4.33
N GLY A 123 -8.13 -10.35 -5.25
CA GLY A 123 -8.13 -10.05 -6.67
C GLY A 123 -9.04 -11.02 -7.43
N SER A 124 -9.37 -10.67 -8.66
CA SER A 124 -10.18 -11.47 -9.55
C SER A 124 -9.75 -11.25 -11.00
N ARG A 125 -10.23 -12.10 -11.91
CA ARG A 125 -10.16 -11.85 -13.35
C ARG A 125 -11.55 -11.69 -13.92
N VAL A 126 -11.72 -10.66 -14.74
CA VAL A 126 -12.99 -10.28 -15.35
C VAL A 126 -12.82 -10.14 -16.86
N SER A 127 -13.86 -10.48 -17.61
CA SER A 127 -13.91 -10.20 -19.04
C SER A 127 -14.62 -8.87 -19.29
N LEU A 128 -14.20 -8.14 -20.31
CA LEU A 128 -15.00 -7.01 -20.82
C LEU A 128 -16.10 -7.59 -21.72
N GLY A 129 -17.35 -7.12 -21.57
CA GLY A 129 -18.53 -7.73 -22.19
C GLY A 129 -18.38 -8.03 -23.70
N ASP A 130 -17.66 -7.18 -24.42
CA ASP A 130 -17.44 -7.30 -25.88
C ASP A 130 -16.29 -8.24 -26.27
N SER A 131 -15.56 -8.79 -25.31
CA SER A 131 -14.38 -9.65 -25.52
C SER A 131 -14.24 -10.69 -24.40
N PRO A 132 -15.13 -11.70 -24.34
CA PRO A 132 -15.15 -12.71 -23.27
C PRO A 132 -13.88 -13.57 -23.21
N GLU A 133 -13.09 -13.62 -24.28
CA GLU A 133 -11.83 -14.37 -24.34
C GLU A 133 -10.65 -13.64 -23.70
N VAL A 134 -10.76 -12.32 -23.51
CA VAL A 134 -9.69 -11.50 -22.92
C VAL A 134 -9.99 -11.24 -21.46
N MET A 135 -9.07 -11.67 -20.61
CA MET A 135 -9.17 -11.56 -19.16
C MET A 135 -8.37 -10.39 -18.64
N HIS A 136 -8.98 -9.60 -17.76
CA HIS A 136 -8.35 -8.47 -17.10
C HIS A 136 -8.27 -8.70 -15.59
N ASN A 137 -7.11 -8.40 -15.02
CA ASN A 137 -6.93 -8.38 -13.57
C ASN A 137 -7.77 -7.26 -12.96
N SER A 138 -8.29 -7.53 -11.78
CA SER A 138 -9.20 -6.64 -11.08
C SER A 138 -9.06 -6.78 -9.57
N LEU A 139 -9.23 -5.65 -8.89
CA LEU A 139 -9.28 -5.55 -7.43
C LEU A 139 -10.74 -5.71 -7.00
N VAL A 140 -10.98 -6.50 -5.96
CA VAL A 140 -12.33 -6.77 -5.46
C VAL A 140 -12.65 -5.88 -4.26
N PRO A 141 -13.53 -4.89 -4.39
CA PRO A 141 -13.94 -4.02 -3.29
C PRO A 141 -14.85 -4.75 -2.29
N ALA A 142 -15.20 -4.09 -1.19
CA ALA A 142 -16.00 -4.67 -0.12
C ALA A 142 -17.49 -4.85 -0.43
N ASP A 143 -18.01 -4.13 -1.42
CA ASP A 143 -19.36 -4.29 -1.97
C ASP A 143 -19.42 -5.39 -3.05
N ASP A 144 -18.56 -6.40 -2.92
CA ASP A 144 -18.62 -7.62 -3.71
C ASP A 144 -19.96 -8.35 -3.49
N VAL A 145 -20.63 -8.69 -4.59
CA VAL A 145 -21.91 -9.40 -4.58
C VAL A 145 -21.75 -10.81 -5.12
N LEU A 146 -22.56 -11.73 -4.59
CA LEU A 146 -22.62 -13.10 -5.09
C LEU A 146 -23.17 -13.11 -6.51
N LEU A 147 -22.37 -13.59 -7.46
CA LEU A 147 -22.79 -13.73 -8.85
C LEU A 147 -23.87 -14.80 -8.99
N SER A 148 -24.87 -14.52 -9.81
CA SER A 148 -25.85 -15.52 -10.23
C SER A 148 -25.50 -16.01 -11.65
N LYS A 149 -26.06 -17.15 -12.08
CA LYS A 149 -25.86 -17.60 -13.48
C LYS A 149 -26.41 -16.60 -14.52
N ALA A 150 -27.43 -15.82 -14.12
CA ALA A 150 -28.13 -14.86 -14.98
C ALA A 150 -27.47 -13.48 -14.99
N ASP A 151 -26.87 -13.07 -13.86
CA ASP A 151 -26.16 -11.80 -13.72
C ASP A 151 -24.70 -12.06 -13.31
N ARG A 152 -23.81 -11.79 -14.26
CA ARG A 152 -22.36 -11.95 -14.12
C ARG A 152 -21.65 -10.62 -13.92
N THR A 153 -22.39 -9.51 -13.81
CA THR A 153 -21.79 -8.20 -13.64
C THR A 153 -21.10 -8.12 -12.27
N VAL A 154 -19.85 -7.66 -12.27
CA VAL A 154 -19.09 -7.43 -11.04
C VAL A 154 -18.78 -5.95 -10.86
N ASN A 155 -18.70 -5.54 -9.60
CA ASN A 155 -18.34 -4.18 -9.21
C ASN A 155 -16.85 -4.07 -8.90
N ASP A 156 -16.01 -4.70 -9.71
CA ASP A 156 -14.57 -4.70 -9.51
C ASP A 156 -13.93 -3.46 -10.13
N ILE A 157 -12.75 -3.09 -9.61
CA ILE A 157 -11.91 -2.04 -10.21
C ILE A 157 -10.83 -2.73 -11.04
N LEU A 158 -10.74 -2.43 -12.34
CA LEU A 158 -9.70 -3.02 -13.18
C LEU A 158 -8.31 -2.50 -12.78
N GLU A 159 -7.31 -3.36 -12.81
CA GLU A 159 -5.92 -2.95 -12.59
C GLU A 159 -5.49 -1.90 -13.63
N SER A 160 -5.98 -2.00 -14.87
CA SER A 160 -5.74 -1.00 -15.91
C SER A 160 -6.36 0.36 -15.58
N THR A 161 -7.54 0.39 -14.95
CA THR A 161 -8.19 1.62 -14.48
C THR A 161 -7.36 2.24 -13.35
N LEU A 162 -6.86 1.45 -12.41
CA LEU A 162 -5.93 1.94 -11.38
C LEU A 162 -4.65 2.52 -12.00
N LEU A 163 -4.07 1.85 -12.99
CA LEU A 163 -2.87 2.37 -13.69
C LEU A 163 -3.14 3.70 -14.39
N HIS A 164 -4.33 3.88 -14.98
CA HIS A 164 -4.74 5.16 -15.56
C HIS A 164 -4.90 6.25 -14.49
N LEU A 165 -5.49 5.91 -13.34
CA LEU A 165 -5.61 6.81 -12.19
C LEU A 165 -4.23 7.26 -11.67
N LEU A 166 -3.31 6.32 -11.49
CA LEU A 166 -1.94 6.61 -11.06
C LEU A 166 -1.20 7.52 -12.06
N ARG A 167 -1.34 7.29 -13.36
CA ARG A 167 -0.76 8.14 -14.41
C ARG A 167 -1.39 9.53 -14.49
N SER A 168 -2.61 9.70 -13.97
CA SER A 168 -3.30 10.99 -13.93
C SER A 168 -2.83 11.91 -12.79
N LEU A 169 -2.01 11.40 -11.86
CA LEU A 169 -1.45 12.19 -10.77
C LEU A 169 -0.48 13.26 -11.31
N ALA A 170 -0.48 14.43 -10.69
CA ALA A 170 0.43 15.53 -11.05
C ALA A 170 1.88 15.32 -10.57
N THR A 171 2.21 14.13 -10.06
CA THR A 171 3.54 13.79 -9.54
C THR A 171 4.14 12.58 -10.25
N GLU A 172 5.47 12.52 -10.28
CA GLU A 172 6.27 11.39 -10.76
C GLU A 172 6.68 10.45 -9.62
N SER A 173 6.40 10.82 -8.37
CA SER A 173 6.76 10.05 -7.16
C SER A 173 5.56 9.29 -6.60
N ALA A 174 4.87 8.54 -7.45
CA ALA A 174 3.75 7.69 -7.07
C ALA A 174 4.17 6.22 -6.91
N ILE A 175 3.74 5.58 -5.83
CA ILE A 175 3.93 4.15 -5.59
C ILE A 175 2.57 3.50 -5.32
N ALA A 176 2.29 2.39 -5.99
CA ALA A 176 1.18 1.51 -5.70
C ALA A 176 1.68 0.17 -5.14
N ILE A 177 1.09 -0.30 -4.05
CA ILE A 177 1.36 -1.59 -3.43
C ILE A 177 0.09 -2.43 -3.57
N LEU A 178 0.18 -3.58 -4.22
CA LEU A 178 -0.93 -4.47 -4.49
C LEU A 178 -0.65 -5.82 -3.82
N ASP A 179 -1.22 -6.03 -2.63
CA ASP A 179 -1.16 -7.29 -1.90
C ASP A 179 -2.40 -8.14 -2.17
N THR A 180 -2.42 -8.70 -3.39
CA THR A 180 -3.55 -9.40 -3.99
C THR A 180 -3.06 -10.36 -5.07
N SER A 181 -3.87 -11.35 -5.44
CA SER A 181 -3.64 -12.18 -6.63
C SER A 181 -4.92 -12.46 -7.40
N TYR A 182 -4.75 -12.88 -8.65
CA TYR A 182 -5.84 -12.96 -9.62
C TYR A 182 -6.17 -14.39 -10.07
N ILE A 183 -5.37 -15.37 -9.66
CA ILE A 183 -5.58 -16.79 -10.00
C ILE A 183 -6.16 -17.53 -8.81
N TYR A 184 -7.24 -18.26 -9.06
CA TYR A 184 -7.80 -19.19 -8.09
C TYR A 184 -7.25 -20.60 -8.35
N PRO A 185 -6.43 -21.17 -7.44
CA PRO A 185 -5.81 -22.49 -7.65
C PRO A 185 -6.76 -23.66 -7.32
N GLY A 186 -8.06 -23.41 -7.13
CA GLY A 186 -9.06 -24.44 -6.78
C GLY A 186 -9.27 -24.64 -5.27
N SER A 187 -8.54 -23.92 -4.42
CA SER A 187 -8.70 -23.92 -2.96
C SER A 187 -8.35 -22.55 -2.39
N ASP A 188 -9.10 -22.10 -1.38
CA ASP A 188 -8.83 -20.86 -0.63
C ASP A 188 -7.59 -20.96 0.27
N LYS A 189 -7.07 -22.18 0.46
CA LYS A 189 -5.93 -22.46 1.33
C LYS A 189 -4.87 -23.28 0.63
N LYS A 190 -3.62 -23.00 0.95
CA LYS A 190 -2.45 -23.81 0.61
C LYS A 190 -1.65 -24.04 1.90
N GLY A 191 -1.87 -25.18 2.55
CA GLY A 191 -1.33 -25.42 3.90
C GLY A 191 -1.91 -24.43 4.92
N ASN A 192 -1.04 -23.72 5.65
CA ASN A 192 -1.43 -22.71 6.64
C ASN A 192 -1.67 -21.31 6.03
N PHE A 193 -1.50 -21.17 4.72
CA PHE A 193 -1.71 -19.92 4.00
C PHE A 193 -3.13 -19.84 3.47
N ARG A 194 -3.74 -18.66 3.58
CA ARG A 194 -5.01 -18.33 2.92
C ARG A 194 -4.73 -17.45 1.72
N ILE A 195 -5.27 -17.82 0.57
CA ILE A 195 -4.99 -17.19 -0.73
C ILE A 195 -5.87 -15.95 -0.90
N ARG A 196 -5.28 -14.89 -1.46
CA ARG A 196 -5.91 -13.57 -1.67
C ARG A 196 -6.50 -13.44 -3.06
N THR A 197 -7.41 -14.35 -3.40
CA THR A 197 -8.13 -14.35 -4.67
C THR A 197 -9.60 -14.68 -4.42
N ARG A 198 -10.51 -14.06 -5.17
CA ARG A 198 -11.93 -14.43 -5.18
C ARG A 198 -12.11 -15.87 -5.70
N PRO A 199 -12.76 -16.77 -4.94
CA PRO A 199 -12.86 -18.19 -5.32
C PRO A 199 -14.10 -18.52 -6.16
N ARG A 200 -14.37 -17.75 -7.23
CA ARG A 200 -15.54 -17.98 -8.08
C ARG A 200 -15.15 -18.64 -9.42
N PRO A 201 -15.87 -19.69 -9.86
CA PRO A 201 -15.60 -20.39 -11.13
C PRO A 201 -16.10 -19.62 -12.35
N PHE A 202 -16.93 -18.59 -12.16
CA PHE A 202 -17.45 -17.76 -13.24
C PHE A 202 -16.60 -16.51 -13.40
N ILE A 203 -16.20 -16.26 -14.64
CA ILE A 203 -15.61 -15.01 -15.05
C ILE A 203 -16.68 -13.93 -14.99
N GLY A 204 -16.48 -12.94 -14.12
CA GLY A 204 -17.32 -11.75 -14.04
C GLY A 204 -17.18 -10.88 -15.28
N GLN A 205 -18.23 -10.14 -15.61
CA GLN A 205 -18.19 -9.08 -16.62
C GLN A 205 -18.10 -7.72 -15.93
N SER A 206 -17.22 -6.84 -16.42
CA SER A 206 -17.13 -5.48 -15.88
C SER A 206 -18.46 -4.74 -15.96
N SER A 207 -18.79 -3.98 -14.92
CA SER A 207 -20.01 -3.17 -14.88
C SER A 207 -19.96 -1.98 -15.86
N LEU A 208 -21.13 -1.45 -16.23
CA LEU A 208 -21.23 -0.21 -17.00
C LEU A 208 -20.55 0.97 -16.29
N ALA A 209 -20.57 0.98 -14.95
CA ALA A 209 -19.91 1.99 -14.15
C ALA A 209 -18.38 1.96 -14.35
N GLU A 210 -17.77 0.78 -14.47
CA GLU A 210 -16.34 0.61 -14.79
C GLU A 210 -16.00 1.11 -16.20
N LEU A 211 -16.83 0.82 -17.18
CA LEU A 211 -16.62 1.30 -18.54
C LEU A 211 -16.70 2.82 -18.61
N ALA A 212 -17.73 3.42 -18.00
CA ALA A 212 -17.94 4.86 -17.96
C ALA A 212 -16.81 5.59 -17.21
N PHE A 213 -16.38 5.05 -16.06
CA PHE A 213 -15.29 5.63 -15.28
C PHE A 213 -13.96 5.62 -16.05
N ARG A 214 -13.69 4.52 -16.75
CA ARG A 214 -12.50 4.40 -17.60
C ARG A 214 -12.49 5.43 -18.74
N GLU A 215 -13.62 5.64 -19.42
CA GLU A 215 -13.74 6.69 -20.44
C GLU A 215 -13.48 8.09 -19.86
N GLN A 216 -14.02 8.36 -18.67
CA GLN A 216 -13.81 9.61 -17.96
C GLN A 216 -12.32 9.85 -17.63
N ILE A 217 -11.61 8.84 -17.12
CA ILE A 217 -10.17 8.97 -16.81
C ILE A 217 -9.36 9.14 -18.09
N GLN A 218 -9.68 8.40 -19.15
CA GLN A 218 -8.94 8.44 -20.41
C GLN A 218 -8.95 9.84 -21.04
N SER A 219 -10.02 10.61 -20.84
CA SER A 219 -10.07 12.03 -21.23
C SER A 219 -9.10 12.94 -20.46
N ARG A 220 -8.73 12.57 -19.22
CA ARG A 220 -7.82 13.32 -18.33
C ARG A 220 -6.34 13.01 -18.53
N ILE A 221 -6.01 11.88 -19.17
CA ILE A 221 -4.62 11.42 -19.39
C ILE A 221 -3.83 12.36 -20.35
N ASN A 222 -4.50 13.27 -21.05
CA ASN A 222 -3.88 14.07 -22.10
C ASN A 222 -2.96 15.22 -21.65
N ASN A 223 -2.75 15.45 -20.35
CA ASN A 223 -1.98 16.62 -19.87
C ASN A 223 -0.74 16.32 -19.01
N HIS A 224 -0.57 15.11 -18.45
CA HIS A 224 0.56 14.81 -17.55
C HIS A 224 1.09 13.38 -17.73
N PRO A 225 2.38 13.19 -18.07
CA PRO A 225 2.99 11.86 -18.17
C PRO A 225 3.56 11.39 -16.81
N GLY A 226 2.77 11.47 -15.74
CA GLY A 226 3.19 11.00 -14.41
C GLY A 226 3.52 9.51 -14.43
N GLY A 227 4.67 9.13 -13.87
CA GLY A 227 5.08 7.74 -13.69
C GLY A 227 4.68 7.21 -12.31
N ALA A 228 4.33 5.92 -12.23
CA ALA A 228 4.10 5.24 -10.95
C ALA A 228 4.86 3.91 -10.91
N ILE A 229 5.38 3.57 -9.73
CA ILE A 229 5.97 2.27 -9.44
C ILE A 229 4.88 1.38 -8.86
N VAL A 230 4.66 0.20 -9.45
CA VAL A 230 3.72 -0.79 -8.91
C VAL A 230 4.50 -1.95 -8.30
N LEU A 231 4.24 -2.21 -7.03
CA LEU A 231 4.76 -3.33 -6.25
C LEU A 231 3.63 -4.35 -6.08
N ALA A 232 3.68 -5.45 -6.83
CA ALA A 232 2.69 -6.52 -6.72
C ALA A 232 3.24 -7.67 -5.85
N ALA A 233 2.38 -8.25 -5.02
CA ALA A 233 2.74 -9.36 -4.14
C ALA A 233 3.11 -10.66 -4.87
N ALA A 234 2.61 -10.83 -6.10
CA ALA A 234 2.80 -12.04 -6.88
C ALA A 234 2.94 -11.73 -8.38
N ALA A 235 3.66 -12.58 -9.11
CA ALA A 235 3.65 -12.58 -10.57
C ALA A 235 2.25 -12.94 -11.12
N PRO A 236 1.94 -12.64 -12.41
CA PRO A 236 0.61 -12.87 -12.99
C PRO A 236 0.08 -14.31 -12.90
N ASP A 237 0.98 -15.30 -12.81
CA ASP A 237 0.72 -16.73 -12.71
C ASP A 237 0.86 -17.31 -11.28
N GLN A 238 1.08 -16.45 -10.29
CA GLN A 238 1.31 -16.82 -8.90
C GLN A 238 0.18 -16.33 -7.99
N VAL A 239 0.20 -16.81 -6.74
CA VAL A 239 -0.80 -16.46 -5.71
C VAL A 239 -0.16 -15.63 -4.61
N ALA A 240 -0.89 -14.62 -4.15
CA ALA A 240 -0.61 -13.89 -2.93
C ALA A 240 -1.39 -14.54 -1.79
N ALA A 241 -0.86 -14.46 -0.58
CA ALA A 241 -1.45 -15.13 0.57
C ALA A 241 -1.24 -14.37 1.88
N GLU A 242 -2.14 -14.61 2.81
CA GLU A 242 -2.00 -14.24 4.22
C GLU A 242 -1.59 -15.44 5.07
N GLN A 243 -0.86 -15.14 6.13
CA GLN A 243 -0.46 -16.11 7.14
C GLN A 243 -0.96 -15.65 8.51
N ALA A 244 -1.46 -16.60 9.30
CA ALA A 244 -1.72 -16.39 10.71
C ALA A 244 -0.46 -16.67 11.54
N TRP A 245 -0.08 -15.72 12.38
CA TRP A 245 0.93 -15.87 13.42
C TRP A 245 0.26 -15.88 14.81
N SER A 246 1.06 -16.03 15.87
CA SER A 246 0.55 -15.94 17.24
C SER A 246 0.06 -14.51 17.54
N GLY A 247 -1.26 -14.30 17.44
CA GLY A 247 -1.93 -13.07 17.85
C GLY A 247 -2.30 -12.10 16.72
N PHE A 248 -1.89 -12.35 15.47
CA PHE A 248 -2.29 -11.53 14.32
C PHE A 248 -2.22 -12.33 13.01
N THR A 249 -2.94 -11.86 12.00
CA THR A 249 -2.85 -12.33 10.60
C THR A 249 -2.44 -11.14 9.74
N ALA A 250 -1.60 -11.36 8.73
CA ALA A 250 -1.18 -10.34 7.78
C ALA A 250 -0.83 -10.96 6.42
N GLY A 251 -0.80 -10.14 5.38
CA GLY A 251 -0.29 -10.49 4.07
C GLY A 251 1.19 -10.81 4.16
N LEU A 252 1.61 -11.91 3.53
CA LEU A 252 3.03 -12.28 3.51
C LEU A 252 3.89 -11.17 2.88
N PHE A 253 3.39 -10.57 1.81
CA PHE A 253 4.10 -9.53 1.08
C PHE A 253 4.16 -8.24 1.88
N THR A 254 3.02 -7.69 2.30
CA THR A 254 3.00 -6.44 3.08
C THR A 254 3.75 -6.58 4.40
N TYR A 255 3.64 -7.71 5.11
CA TYR A 255 4.42 -7.94 6.32
C TYR A 255 5.93 -7.95 6.02
N ALA A 256 6.39 -8.70 5.02
CA ALA A 256 7.81 -8.73 4.67
C ALA A 256 8.34 -7.36 4.22
N LEU A 257 7.56 -6.62 3.42
CA LEU A 257 7.89 -5.29 2.92
C LEU A 257 8.03 -4.29 4.08
N THR A 258 7.00 -4.19 4.93
CA THR A 258 6.95 -3.22 6.02
C THR A 258 8.08 -3.45 7.02
N GLN A 259 8.32 -4.70 7.42
CA GLN A 259 9.41 -5.04 8.33
C GLN A 259 10.78 -4.70 7.71
N THR A 260 10.99 -5.05 6.43
CA THR A 260 12.25 -4.72 5.74
C THR A 260 12.50 -3.22 5.71
N LEU A 261 11.50 -2.43 5.30
CA LEU A 261 11.63 -0.98 5.21
C LEU A 261 11.83 -0.34 6.58
N TRP A 262 11.23 -0.90 7.63
CA TRP A 262 11.42 -0.44 9.00
C TRP A 262 12.89 -0.50 9.43
N TRP A 263 13.56 -1.62 9.11
CA TRP A 263 14.95 -1.89 9.44
C TRP A 263 15.96 -1.26 8.47
N ALA A 264 15.64 -1.18 7.18
CA ALA A 264 16.55 -0.71 6.15
C ALA A 264 16.70 0.81 6.15
N THR A 265 15.61 1.52 6.42
CA THR A 265 15.60 2.98 6.41
C THR A 265 16.28 3.48 7.70
N PRO A 266 17.18 4.48 7.68
CA PRO A 266 17.67 5.23 8.86
C PRO A 266 16.73 6.39 9.24
N ALA A 267 16.69 6.85 10.49
CA ALA A 267 15.85 8.00 10.87
C ALA A 267 16.57 9.27 10.40
N SER A 268 16.25 9.71 9.18
CA SER A 268 17.03 10.71 8.47
C SER A 268 16.52 12.14 8.65
N SER A 269 15.30 12.35 9.15
CA SER A 269 14.74 13.68 9.43
C SER A 269 14.32 13.85 10.88
N TRP A 270 14.37 15.09 11.38
CA TRP A 270 13.90 15.44 12.73
C TRP A 270 12.42 15.13 12.94
N GLN A 271 11.61 15.25 11.89
CA GLN A 271 10.22 14.84 11.93
C GLN A 271 10.07 13.35 12.16
N VAL A 272 10.86 12.51 11.48
CA VAL A 272 10.84 11.05 11.70
C VAL A 272 11.28 10.73 13.14
N ILE A 273 12.27 11.45 13.68
CA ILE A 273 12.69 11.31 15.08
C ILE A 273 11.58 11.73 16.04
N LEU A 274 10.95 12.87 15.80
CA LEU A 274 9.87 13.39 16.64
C LEU A 274 8.65 12.48 16.59
N SER A 275 8.20 12.04 15.41
CA SER A 275 7.07 11.11 15.28
C SER A 275 7.35 9.82 16.04
N ARG A 276 8.56 9.26 15.96
CA ARG A 276 8.95 8.08 16.75
C ARG A 276 8.89 8.33 18.25
N ALA A 277 9.37 9.49 18.70
CA ALA A 277 9.30 9.88 20.10
C ALA A 277 7.84 10.06 20.54
N ALA A 278 6.99 10.69 19.72
CA ALA A 278 5.58 10.89 19.95
C ALA A 278 4.83 9.56 20.10
N GLY A 279 5.02 8.62 19.17
CA GLY A 279 4.41 7.29 19.26
C GLY A 279 4.83 6.52 20.52
N ALA A 280 6.11 6.60 20.91
CA ALA A 280 6.60 5.98 22.14
C ALA A 280 6.05 6.63 23.43
N VAL A 281 5.79 7.94 23.40
CA VAL A 281 5.15 8.67 24.50
C VAL A 281 3.66 8.34 24.57
N GLU A 282 2.96 8.31 23.44
CA GLU A 282 1.54 7.97 23.38
C GLU A 282 1.26 6.55 23.90
N GLN A 283 2.11 5.57 23.58
CA GLN A 283 1.98 4.22 24.14
C GLN A 283 2.04 4.17 25.68
N LYS A 284 2.70 5.15 26.32
CA LYS A 284 2.85 5.20 27.78
C LYS A 284 1.86 6.14 28.45
N MET A 285 1.55 7.26 27.80
CA MET A 285 0.83 8.39 28.39
C MET A 285 -0.51 8.67 27.70
N GLY A 286 -0.83 7.96 26.62
CA GLY A 286 -1.97 8.27 25.76
C GLY A 286 -1.91 9.71 25.24
N LEU A 287 -3.08 10.34 25.12
CA LEU A 287 -3.20 11.74 24.68
C LEU A 287 -2.80 12.77 25.76
N ALA A 288 -2.38 12.34 26.95
CA ALA A 288 -2.01 13.25 28.03
C ALA A 288 -0.68 13.97 27.78
N GLN A 289 0.14 13.48 26.85
CA GLN A 289 1.41 14.11 26.47
C GLN A 289 1.68 13.92 24.98
N GLN A 290 1.85 15.03 24.26
CA GLN A 290 2.22 15.04 22.85
C GLN A 290 3.51 15.85 22.67
N PRO A 291 4.62 15.21 22.27
CA PRO A 291 5.86 15.93 21.97
C PRO A 291 5.67 16.87 20.77
N GLU A 292 6.06 18.13 20.94
CA GLU A 292 6.05 19.13 19.89
C GLU A 292 7.47 19.61 19.60
N MET A 293 7.71 20.02 18.35
CA MET A 293 8.97 20.62 17.93
C MET A 293 8.72 22.08 17.56
N HIS A 294 9.38 22.98 18.28
CA HIS A 294 9.42 24.40 17.94
C HIS A 294 10.77 24.71 17.27
N SER A 295 10.73 25.53 16.21
CA SER A 295 11.93 25.99 15.51
C SER A 295 11.89 27.51 15.39
N ASP A 296 12.95 28.17 15.85
CA ASP A 296 13.16 29.62 15.69
C ASP A 296 13.93 29.96 14.40
N LEU A 297 14.24 28.95 13.58
CA LEU A 297 14.95 29.11 12.31
C LEU A 297 13.94 29.38 11.18
N LYS A 298 14.21 30.38 10.33
CA LYS A 298 13.46 30.64 9.07
C LYS A 298 13.75 29.60 7.97
N VAL A 299 14.01 28.36 8.35
CA VAL A 299 14.25 27.24 7.43
C VAL A 299 13.05 26.31 7.59
N SER A 300 12.55 25.76 6.48
CA SER A 300 11.43 24.82 6.53
C SER A 300 11.83 23.64 7.45
N ASN A 301 10.92 23.19 8.32
CA ASN A 301 11.20 22.12 9.29
C ASN A 301 11.66 20.80 8.64
N ASP A 302 11.48 20.67 7.32
CA ASP A 302 11.88 19.54 6.48
C ASP A 302 13.39 19.51 6.16
N ASP A 303 14.09 20.64 6.24
CA ASP A 303 15.46 20.82 5.72
C ASP A 303 16.56 20.72 6.77
N LEU A 304 16.27 20.33 8.01
CA LEU A 304 17.30 20.16 9.04
C LEU A 304 17.88 18.73 8.96
N PRO A 305 19.05 18.51 8.35
CA PRO A 305 19.70 17.21 8.39
C PRO A 305 20.02 16.85 9.83
N VAL A 306 19.70 15.61 10.22
CA VAL A 306 20.08 15.06 11.51
C VAL A 306 21.57 14.72 11.46
N SER A 307 22.43 15.68 11.78
CA SER A 307 23.85 15.46 12.02
C SER A 307 24.14 15.55 13.52
N PHE A 308 24.20 14.40 14.19
CA PHE A 308 24.73 14.31 15.56
C PHE A 308 26.27 14.30 15.59
N ALA A 309 26.94 14.43 14.45
CA ALA A 309 28.39 14.27 14.35
C ALA A 309 29.19 15.41 15.03
N GLY A 310 28.55 16.49 15.49
CA GLY A 310 29.23 17.68 15.98
C GLY A 310 29.00 18.11 17.43
N SER A 311 28.00 17.59 18.16
CA SER A 311 27.50 18.35 19.33
C SER A 311 27.11 17.60 20.61
N LEU A 312 27.25 16.26 20.70
CA LEU A 312 26.80 15.55 21.93
C LEU A 312 27.81 14.63 22.62
N TRP A 313 29.09 14.70 22.28
CA TRP A 313 30.15 14.03 23.05
C TRP A 313 31.34 14.95 23.24
N ASN A 314 31.15 16.07 23.95
CA ASN A 314 32.24 16.80 24.59
C ASN A 314 31.69 17.70 25.71
N SER A 315 31.54 17.13 26.90
CA SER A 315 32.23 17.62 28.09
C SER A 315 32.18 16.60 29.23
N PRO A 316 33.21 16.57 30.08
CA PRO A 316 33.53 15.44 30.95
C PRO A 316 33.03 15.61 32.40
N ALA A 317 33.10 14.49 33.13
CA ALA A 317 32.82 14.24 34.55
C ALA A 317 31.37 13.90 34.89
#